data_AF-A0A426VAV6-F1
#
_entry.id   AF-A0A426VAV6-F1
#
_cell.length_a   1.000
_cell.length_b   1.000
_cell.length_c   1.000
_cell.angle_alpha   90.00
_cell.angle_beta   90.00
_cell.angle_gamma   90.00
#
_symmetry.space_group_name_H-M   'P 1'
#
loop_
_entity.id
_entity.type
_entity.pdbx_description
1 polymer ?
#
loop_
_entity_poly.entity_id
_entity_poly.type
_entity_poly.pdbx_seq_one_letter_code
_entity_poly.pdbx_strand_id
1 'polypeptide(L)'
;MWFLVQVVKGSKHYEVDSPVGNQVLISDTTEMVISARAMGAEGCRFEARKGNETFVIRDFKGAQAAGSLAAKFEALARQISALAITSDALLSDAAGESSA
;
A
#
# COMPACT_ATOMS: atom_id res chain seq x y z
N MET A 1 -8.65 7.86 1.35
CA MET A 1 -9.00 6.47 1.71
C MET A 1 -8.11 5.49 0.93
N TRP A 2 -7.90 4.29 1.48
CA TRP A 2 -7.26 3.17 0.76
C TRP A 2 -8.25 2.02 0.60
N PHE A 3 -8.34 1.46 -0.60
CA PHE A 3 -9.19 0.31 -0.93
C PHE A 3 -8.33 -0.92 -1.17
N LEU A 4 -8.59 -2.00 -0.42
CA LEU A 4 -8.02 -3.30 -0.71
C LEU A 4 -8.88 -3.96 -1.79
N VAL A 5 -8.30 -4.24 -2.96
CA VAL A 5 -9.00 -4.84 -4.08
C VAL A 5 -8.25 -6.03 -4.66
N GLN A 6 -8.99 -6.94 -5.28
CA GLN A 6 -8.46 -8.08 -6.00
C GLN A 6 -8.15 -7.69 -7.44
N VAL A 7 -6.94 -7.98 -7.94
CA VAL A 7 -6.59 -7.84 -9.36
C VAL A 7 -6.75 -9.14 -10.13
N VAL A 8 -7.19 -9.00 -11.37
CA VAL A 8 -7.45 -10.08 -12.33
C VAL A 8 -6.31 -10.21 -13.33
N LYS A 9 -6.19 -11.39 -13.93
CA LYS A 9 -5.23 -11.67 -15.00
C LYS A 9 -5.39 -10.66 -16.14
N GLY A 10 -4.28 -10.07 -16.58
CA GLY A 10 -4.24 -8.99 -17.59
C GLY A 10 -3.98 -7.59 -17.00
N SER A 11 -4.15 -7.40 -15.70
CA SER A 11 -3.72 -6.18 -15.02
C SER A 11 -2.19 -6.08 -14.95
N LYS A 12 -1.62 -4.87 -15.06
CA LYS A 12 -0.19 -4.59 -14.82
C LYS A 12 0.26 -4.90 -13.38
N HIS A 13 -0.69 -5.07 -12.47
CA HIS A 13 -0.45 -5.43 -11.08
C HIS A 13 -0.61 -6.92 -10.78
N TYR A 14 -1.13 -7.69 -11.75
CA TYR A 14 -1.26 -9.13 -11.60
C TYR A 14 0.11 -9.80 -11.59
N GLU A 15 0.24 -10.83 -10.77
CA GLU A 15 1.42 -11.68 -10.63
C GLU A 15 0.96 -13.12 -10.40
N VAL A 16 1.47 -14.06 -11.21
CA VAL A 16 1.05 -15.47 -11.16
C VAL A 16 1.27 -16.06 -9.77
N ASP A 17 2.44 -15.79 -9.19
CA ASP A 17 2.84 -16.28 -7.87
C ASP A 17 2.72 -15.18 -6.80
N SER A 18 1.69 -14.33 -6.93
CA SER A 18 1.52 -13.17 -6.05
C SER A 18 1.49 -13.60 -4.59
N PRO A 19 2.37 -13.01 -3.75
CA PRO A 19 2.53 -13.46 -2.38
C PRO A 19 1.41 -12.96 -1.45
N VAL A 20 0.57 -12.02 -1.92
CA VAL A 20 -0.66 -11.54 -1.26
C VAL A 20 -1.93 -11.97 -2.00
N GLY A 21 -1.84 -12.98 -2.86
CA GLY A 21 -3.01 -13.49 -3.59
C GLY A 21 -3.58 -12.48 -4.57
N ASN A 22 -2.75 -11.67 -5.24
CA ASN A 22 -3.17 -10.67 -6.22
C ASN A 22 -4.09 -9.59 -5.63
N GLN A 23 -3.86 -9.20 -4.38
CA GLN A 23 -4.50 -8.03 -3.79
C GLN A 23 -3.61 -6.79 -3.94
N VAL A 24 -4.23 -5.62 -4.12
CA VAL A 24 -3.56 -4.31 -4.18
C VAL A 24 -4.29 -3.29 -3.31
N LEU A 25 -3.56 -2.29 -2.82
CA LEU A 25 -4.14 -1.10 -2.21
C LEU A 25 -4.22 0.02 -3.24
N ILE A 26 -5.39 0.61 -3.40
CA ILE A 26 -5.60 1.75 -4.29
C ILE A 26 -6.02 2.96 -3.46
N SER A 27 -5.42 4.12 -3.72
CA SER A 27 -5.84 5.39 -3.14
C SER A 27 -7.01 5.99 -3.95
N ASP A 28 -8.03 6.54 -3.30
CA ASP A 28 -9.07 7.37 -3.98
C ASP A 28 -8.62 8.79 -4.25
N THR A 29 -7.67 9.32 -3.47
CA THR A 29 -7.21 10.70 -3.56
C THR A 29 -5.98 10.87 -4.45
N THR A 30 -5.33 9.78 -4.84
CA THR A 30 -4.13 9.80 -5.69
C THR A 30 -4.14 8.63 -6.66
N GLU A 31 -3.38 8.72 -7.75
CA GLU A 31 -3.17 7.58 -8.67
C GLU A 31 -2.24 6.49 -8.09
N MET A 32 -2.00 6.49 -6.78
CA MET A 32 -1.08 5.56 -6.15
C MET A 32 -1.71 4.18 -5.98
N VAL A 33 -0.98 3.16 -6.42
CA VAL A 33 -1.33 1.74 -6.23
C VAL A 33 -0.17 1.04 -5.55
N ILE A 34 -0.45 0.34 -4.46
CA ILE A 34 0.54 -0.50 -3.77
C ILE A 34 0.27 -1.95 -4.11
N SER A 35 1.30 -2.69 -4.49
CA SER A 35 1.26 -4.12 -4.76
C SER A 35 2.35 -4.84 -3.99
N ALA A 36 2.12 -6.09 -3.62
CA ALA A 36 3.19 -6.97 -3.16
C ALA A 36 3.77 -7.76 -4.33
N ARG A 37 5.10 -7.79 -4.44
CA ARG A 37 5.86 -8.51 -5.47
C ARG A 37 6.70 -9.61 -4.87
N ALA A 38 6.69 -10.79 -5.47
CA ALA A 38 7.62 -11.84 -5.09
C ALA A 38 9.04 -11.43 -5.50
N MET A 39 10.01 -11.67 -4.61
CA MET A 39 11.44 -11.49 -4.89
C MET A 39 12.13 -12.84 -5.07
N GLY A 40 11.43 -13.81 -5.68
CA GLY A 40 11.87 -15.20 -5.74
C GLY A 40 11.92 -15.86 -4.35
N ALA A 41 12.93 -16.69 -4.10
CA ALA A 41 13.12 -17.34 -2.79
C ALA A 41 13.50 -16.35 -1.67
N GLU A 42 13.86 -15.11 -2.01
CA GLU A 42 14.39 -14.13 -1.07
C GLU A 42 13.32 -13.36 -0.28
N GLY A 43 12.04 -13.53 -0.65
CA GLY A 43 10.90 -13.01 0.10
C GLY A 43 9.94 -12.18 -0.74
N CYS A 44 9.44 -11.09 -0.17
CA CYS A 44 8.38 -10.26 -0.74
C CYS A 44 8.69 -8.78 -0.57
N ARG A 45 8.32 -7.95 -1.54
CA ARG A 45 8.44 -6.49 -1.49
C ARG A 45 7.09 -5.82 -1.64
N PHE A 46 6.83 -4.78 -0.86
CA PHE A 46 5.72 -3.87 -1.12
C PHE A 46 6.21 -2.68 -1.95
N GLU A 47 5.62 -2.50 -3.12
CA GLU A 47 5.95 -1.44 -4.06
C GLU A 47 4.74 -0.52 -4.26
N ALA A 48 4.97 0.79 -4.12
CA ALA A 48 4.03 1.81 -4.58
C ALA A 48 4.34 2.17 -6.03
N ARG A 49 3.30 2.37 -6.84
CA ARG A 49 3.40 2.96 -8.17
C ARG A 49 2.53 4.21 -8.25
N LYS A 50 3.09 5.28 -8.81
CA LYS A 50 2.38 6.54 -9.10
C LYS A 50 2.74 6.97 -10.51
N GLY A 51 1.78 6.95 -11.43
CA GLY A 51 2.06 7.11 -12.85
C GLY A 51 3.06 6.05 -13.36
N ASN A 52 4.22 6.51 -13.82
CA ASN A 52 5.33 5.67 -14.32
C ASN A 52 6.42 5.40 -13.28
N GLU A 53 6.32 6.00 -12.09
CA GLU A 53 7.32 5.86 -11.04
C GLU A 53 6.99 4.67 -10.14
N THR A 54 8.03 3.98 -9.67
CA THR A 54 7.92 2.87 -8.71
C THR A 54 8.79 3.16 -7.49
N PHE A 55 8.21 2.98 -6.30
CA PHE A 55 8.85 3.22 -5.02
C PHE A 55 8.80 1.95 -4.17
N VAL A 56 9.89 1.64 -3.48
CA VAL A 56 9.93 0.54 -2.51
C VAL A 56 9.44 1.06 -1.17
N ILE A 57 8.38 0.46 -0.63
CA ILE A 57 7.86 0.81 0.70
C ILE A 57 8.55 -0.02 1.77
N ARG A 58 8.63 -1.34 1.56
CA ARG A 58 9.16 -2.28 2.54
C ARG A 58 9.53 -3.60 1.90
N ASP A 59 10.65 -4.16 2.35
CA ASP A 59 11.09 -5.51 2.01
C ASP A 59 10.84 -6.46 3.19
N PHE A 60 10.31 -7.65 2.90
CA PHE A 60 10.13 -8.75 3.83
C PHE A 60 11.01 -9.91 3.38
N LYS A 61 12.13 -10.10 4.07
CA LYS A 61 13.11 -11.13 3.73
C LYS A 61 12.66 -12.51 4.19
N GLY A 62 13.04 -13.53 3.43
CA GLY A 62 12.84 -14.94 3.75
C GLY A 62 11.42 -15.45 3.50
N ALA A 63 11.24 -16.75 3.71
CA ALA A 63 9.96 -17.43 3.51
C ALA A 63 8.89 -16.80 4.41
N GLN A 64 7.81 -16.34 3.80
CA GLN A 64 6.66 -15.80 4.51
C GLN A 64 5.65 -16.91 4.70
N ALA A 65 5.10 -17.05 5.92
CA ALA A 65 4.04 -18.01 6.15
C ALA A 65 2.84 -17.69 5.25
N ALA A 66 2.20 -18.73 4.69
CA ALA A 66 1.03 -18.56 3.84
C ALA A 66 -0.04 -17.71 4.55
N GLY A 67 -0.55 -16.68 3.87
CA GLY A 67 -1.53 -15.74 4.43
C GLY A 67 -0.96 -14.64 5.35
N SER A 68 0.29 -14.74 5.83
CA SER A 68 0.87 -13.71 6.72
C SER A 68 1.07 -12.36 6.02
N LEU A 69 1.26 -12.37 4.70
CA LEU A 69 1.47 -11.16 3.92
C LEU A 69 0.18 -10.36 3.71
N ALA A 70 -0.98 -11.00 3.62
CA ALA A 70 -2.27 -10.31 3.54
C ALA A 70 -2.52 -9.47 4.80
N ALA A 71 -2.27 -10.04 5.99
CA ALA A 71 -2.36 -9.30 7.25
C ALA A 71 -1.36 -8.13 7.33
N LYS A 72 -0.13 -8.31 6.84
CA LYS A 72 0.87 -7.22 6.77
C LYS A 72 0.45 -6.12 5.80
N PHE A 73 -0.25 -6.49 4.73
CA PHE A 73 -0.74 -5.57 3.72
C PHE A 73 -1.91 -4.73 4.25
N GLU A 74 -2.86 -5.35 4.95
CA GLU A 74 -3.92 -4.64 5.68
C GLU A 74 -3.36 -3.73 6.78
N ALA A 75 -2.36 -4.19 7.52
CA ALA A 75 -1.70 -3.38 8.53
C ALA A 75 -1.05 -2.13 7.91
N LEU A 76 -0.43 -2.26 6.73
CA LEU A 76 0.09 -1.11 5.99
C LEU A 76 -1.04 -0.14 5.60
N ALA A 77 -2.17 -0.64 5.08
CA ALA A 77 -3.31 0.21 4.72
C ALA A 77 -3.81 1.05 5.91
N ARG A 78 -3.91 0.42 7.10
CA ARG A 78 -4.28 1.11 8.34
C ARG A 78 -3.25 2.16 8.75
N GLN A 79 -1.95 1.83 8.67
CA GLN A 79 -0.87 2.77 8.98
C GLN A 79 -0.90 4.00 8.07
N ILE A 80 -1.06 3.82 6.76
CA ILE A 80 -1.11 4.95 5.82
C ILE A 80 -2.38 5.79 6.05
N SER A 81 -3.52 5.13 6.29
CA SER A 81 -4.77 5.84 6.58
C SER A 81 -4.68 6.66 7.88
N ALA A 82 -4.02 6.14 8.92
CA ALA A 82 -3.79 6.87 10.16
C ALA A 82 -2.90 8.11 9.95
N LEU A 83 -1.84 7.99 9.15
CA LEU A 83 -0.98 9.13 8.81
C LEU A 83 -1.74 10.22 8.03
N ALA A 84 -2.62 9.83 7.10
CA ALA A 84 -3.46 10.78 6.36
C ALA A 84 -4.37 11.60 7.29
N ILE A 85 -4.99 10.94 8.28
CA ILE A 85 -5.85 11.61 9.27
C ILE A 85 -5.03 12.59 10.14
N THR A 86 -3.84 12.18 10.60
CA THR A 86 -2.98 13.06 11.41
C THR A 86 -2.52 14.29 10.62
N SER A 87 -2.19 14.15 9.34
CA SER A 87 -1.81 15.28 8.49
C SER A 87 -2.95 16.26 8.27
N ASP A 88 -4.17 15.77 8.02
CA ASP A 88 -5.34 16.65 7.87
C ASP A 88 -5.69 17.35 9.19
N ALA A 89 -5.59 16.66 10.33
CA ALA A 89 -5.84 17.25 11.65
C ALA A 89 -4.86 18.39 11.97
N LEU A 90 -3.57 18.20 11.70
CA LEU A 90 -2.54 19.23 11.90
C LEU A 90 -2.73 20.43 10.97
N LEU A 91 -3.19 20.21 9.74
CA LEU A 91 -3.51 21.31 8.81
C LEU A 91 -4.78 22.07 9.21
N SER A 92 -5.76 21.40 9.82
CA SER A 92 -6.99 22.05 10.30
C SER A 92 -6.78 22.93 11.54
N ASP A 93 -5.89 22.54 12.47
CA ASP A 93 -5.58 23.36 13.65
C ASP A 93 -4.79 24.63 13.27
N ALA A 94 -3.87 24.52 12.30
CA ALA A 94 -3.09 25.67 11.83
C ALA A 94 -3.92 26.75 11.10
N ALA A 95 -5.12 26.40 10.62
CA ALA A 95 -6.03 27.35 9.97
C ALA A 95 -6.99 28.04 10.96
N GLY A 96 -7.01 27.63 12.24
CA GLY A 96 -7.91 28.15 13.27
C GLY A 96 -7.42 29.40 14.00
N GLU A 97 -6.17 29.80 13.82
CA GLU A 97 -5.55 30.95 14.51
C GLU A 97 -5.38 32.16 13.56
N SER A 98 -6.48 32.67 13.00
CA SER A 98 -6.47 34.00 12.36
C SER A 98 -7.79 34.72 12.54
N SER A 99 -8.14 35.01 13.80
CA SER A 99 -9.12 36.04 14.13
C SER A 99 -9.03 36.38 15.61
N ALA A 100 -8.15 37.32 15.95
CA ALA A 100 -8.21 38.20 17.12
C ALA A 100 -7.44 39.48 16.81
#